data_AF-K0F6V5-F1
#
_entry.id   AF-K0F6V5-F1
#
_cell.length_a   1.000
_cell.length_b   1.000
_cell.length_c   1.000
_cell.angle_alpha   90.00
_cell.angle_beta   90.00
_cell.angle_gamma   90.00
#
_symmetry.space_group_name_H-M   'P 1'
#
loop_
_entity.id
_entity.type
_entity.pdbx_description
1 polymer ?
#
loop_
_entity_poly.entity_id
_entity_poly.type
_entity_poly.pdbx_seq_one_letter_code
_entity_poly.pdbx_strand_id
1 'polypeptide(L)'
;MEYVNEHVGACCPAPVSQRTHTASLRLKFVHLLLRATLRVIEDLALWANRQGWLTPVEIACRASRLDLLAARLPSPKGVGVRRVDLETCRAEWIWDESAGSDPLGRGAAILYFHGGGLVTGGLNTHRGMVARIACAAGVPVFNVAYRQLPQAHITETIEDCVDAYRYLLSLGLPGDRIVLAGDSVGAGLAFSVGLAVRDRRLAMPQAIVALSPWADFDSARRRDHANERREPHTPDAMYALLVDWGVRHEGRLDPAWSPVNHDFSGMPPALIHVGTTEVLLPDAEELVKKYSAANVAVQLELWESGIHVLPLAAPLVPESREAIGKIGRFIREALDETRTERSLPLSG
;
A
#
# COMPACT_ATOMS: atom_id res chain seq x y z
N MET A 1 -54.57 13.74 -16.94
CA MET A 1 -53.95 14.85 -16.19
C MET A 1 -52.60 14.35 -15.72
N GLU A 2 -51.57 14.84 -16.39
CA GLU A 2 -50.16 14.56 -16.13
C GLU A 2 -49.74 15.08 -14.76
N TYR A 3 -48.92 14.31 -14.05
CA TYR A 3 -47.90 14.83 -13.15
C TYR A 3 -46.65 13.99 -13.36
N VAL A 4 -45.77 14.49 -14.21
CA VAL A 4 -44.36 14.09 -14.29
C VAL A 4 -43.66 14.83 -13.16
N ASN A 5 -43.04 14.09 -12.24
CA ASN A 5 -42.23 14.67 -11.18
C ASN A 5 -40.76 14.36 -11.49
N GLU A 6 -40.04 15.39 -11.92
CA GLU A 6 -38.61 15.40 -12.19
C GLU A 6 -37.83 14.99 -10.93
N HIS A 7 -37.06 13.90 -11.02
CA HIS A 7 -35.99 13.62 -10.06
C HIS A 7 -34.72 14.30 -10.55
N VAL A 8 -34.42 15.43 -9.92
CA VAL A 8 -33.16 16.15 -10.00
C VAL A 8 -32.04 15.21 -9.56
N GLY A 9 -31.13 14.91 -10.48
CA GLY A 9 -29.97 14.04 -10.25
C GLY A 9 -29.10 14.56 -9.12
N ALA A 10 -28.82 13.69 -8.15
CA ALA A 10 -27.80 13.89 -7.15
C ALA A 10 -26.45 14.12 -7.86
N CYS A 11 -25.78 15.25 -7.56
CA CYS A 11 -24.42 15.51 -8.03
C CYS A 11 -23.51 14.35 -7.62
N CYS A 12 -23.06 13.55 -8.59
CA CYS A 12 -21.99 12.59 -8.36
C CYS A 12 -20.76 13.37 -7.85
N PRO A 13 -20.18 13.03 -6.69
CA PRO A 13 -18.94 13.65 -6.25
C PRO A 13 -17.87 13.47 -7.33
N ALA A 14 -17.03 14.49 -7.52
CA ALA A 14 -15.94 14.43 -8.49
C ALA A 14 -15.13 13.14 -8.27
N PRO A 15 -14.73 12.44 -9.35
CA PRO A 15 -14.01 11.16 -9.22
C PRO A 15 -12.66 11.34 -8.51
N VAL A 16 -12.18 12.56 -8.32
CA VAL A 16 -10.95 12.85 -7.58
C VAL A 16 -11.26 13.80 -6.44
N SER A 17 -10.85 13.44 -5.23
CA SER A 17 -10.76 14.37 -4.10
C SER A 17 -9.33 14.43 -3.57
N GLN A 18 -8.89 15.63 -3.20
CA GLN A 18 -7.55 15.85 -2.66
C GLN A 18 -7.65 16.70 -1.40
N ARG A 19 -6.90 16.32 -0.36
CA ARG A 19 -6.77 17.10 0.88
C ARG A 19 -5.30 17.16 1.29
N THR A 20 -4.88 18.30 1.82
CA THR A 20 -3.54 18.50 2.35
C THR A 20 -3.61 18.76 3.85
N HIS A 21 -2.82 18.02 4.62
CA HIS A 21 -2.69 18.13 6.07
C HIS A 21 -1.45 18.92 6.45
N THR A 22 -1.59 19.83 7.40
CA THR A 22 -0.47 20.64 7.89
C THR A 22 0.39 19.84 8.86
N ALA A 23 1.71 20.08 8.82
CA ALA A 23 2.64 19.35 9.67
C ALA A 23 2.79 20.01 11.04
N SER A 24 2.69 19.23 12.11
CA SER A 24 3.09 19.66 13.44
C SER A 24 4.60 19.88 13.54
N LEU A 25 5.03 20.62 14.56
CA LEU A 25 6.46 20.78 14.87
C LEU A 25 7.14 19.43 15.13
N ARG A 26 6.41 18.44 15.67
CA ARG A 26 6.95 17.09 15.92
C ARG A 26 7.24 16.36 14.61
N LEU A 27 6.32 16.39 13.65
CA LEU A 27 6.53 15.79 12.34
C LEU A 27 7.68 16.48 11.59
N LYS A 28 7.72 17.82 11.60
CA LYS A 28 8.83 18.59 11.00
C LYS A 28 10.19 18.21 11.63
N PHE A 29 10.24 18.00 12.94
CA PHE A 29 11.45 17.54 13.63
C PHE A 29 11.84 16.12 13.24
N VAL A 30 10.89 15.17 13.21
CA VAL A 30 11.15 13.79 12.77
C VAL A 30 11.66 13.77 11.33
N HIS A 31 11.02 14.53 10.44
CA HIS A 31 11.45 14.70 9.06
C HIS A 31 12.91 15.15 8.96
N LEU A 32 13.28 16.22 9.70
CA LEU A 32 14.65 16.71 9.73
C LEU A 32 15.63 15.68 10.29
N LEU A 33 15.24 14.94 11.33
CA LEU A 33 16.07 13.90 11.95
C LEU A 33 16.35 12.77 10.96
N LEU A 34 15.33 12.27 10.25
CA LEU A 34 15.52 11.24 9.22
C LEU A 34 16.47 11.71 8.13
N ARG A 35 16.30 12.97 7.69
CA ARG A 35 17.17 13.58 6.67
C ARG A 35 18.62 13.71 7.14
N ALA A 36 18.84 13.99 8.41
CA ALA A 36 20.17 14.08 9.01
C ALA A 36 20.79 12.71 9.37
N THR A 37 20.02 11.61 9.28
CA THR A 37 20.45 10.27 9.71
C THR A 37 20.26 9.23 8.60
N LEU A 38 19.04 8.71 8.41
CA LEU A 38 18.74 7.66 7.43
C LEU A 38 19.16 8.07 6.01
N ARG A 39 18.85 9.30 5.57
CA ARG A 39 19.25 9.76 4.24
C ARG A 39 20.76 9.74 4.04
N VAL A 40 21.53 10.12 5.07
CA VAL A 40 23.00 10.08 5.02
C VAL A 40 23.51 8.64 4.92
N ILE A 41 22.87 7.69 5.63
CA ILE A 41 23.23 6.27 5.58
C ILE A 41 22.93 5.68 4.19
N GLU A 42 21.76 5.97 3.62
CA GLU A 42 21.35 5.53 2.28
C GLU A 42 22.29 6.11 1.21
N ASP A 43 22.59 7.41 1.26
CA ASP A 43 23.52 8.07 0.34
C ASP A 43 24.94 7.49 0.46
N LEU A 44 25.39 7.12 1.66
CA LEU A 44 26.68 6.45 1.88
C LEU A 44 26.68 5.02 1.34
N ALA A 45 25.58 4.27 1.50
CA ALA A 45 25.43 2.93 0.92
C ALA A 45 25.49 2.97 -0.61
N LEU A 46 24.81 3.94 -1.23
CA LEU A 46 24.89 4.20 -2.66
C LEU A 46 26.29 4.60 -3.12
N TRP A 47 26.97 5.46 -2.36
CA TRP A 47 28.33 5.83 -2.66
C TRP A 47 29.29 4.63 -2.58
N ALA A 48 29.18 3.81 -1.52
CA ALA A 48 29.97 2.59 -1.36
C ALA A 48 29.68 1.58 -2.48
N ASN A 49 28.44 1.48 -2.93
CA ASN A 49 28.07 0.67 -4.10
C ASN A 49 28.76 1.17 -5.38
N ARG A 50 28.77 2.48 -5.63
CA ARG A 50 29.50 3.06 -6.77
C ARG A 50 31.02 2.84 -6.71
N GLN A 51 31.59 2.73 -5.51
CA GLN A 51 33.01 2.37 -5.33
C GLN A 51 33.28 0.86 -5.44
N GLY A 52 32.24 0.03 -5.60
CA GLY A 52 32.35 -1.43 -5.62
C GLY A 52 32.58 -2.05 -4.24
N TRP A 53 32.43 -1.29 -3.15
CA TRP A 53 32.63 -1.78 -1.77
C TRP A 53 31.40 -2.48 -1.20
N LEU A 54 30.23 -2.24 -1.79
CA LEU A 54 28.97 -2.91 -1.44
C LEU A 54 28.21 -3.29 -2.71
N THR A 55 27.91 -4.56 -2.87
CA THR A 55 27.02 -5.03 -3.93
C THR A 55 25.55 -4.76 -3.58
N PRO A 56 24.64 -4.66 -4.56
CA PRO A 56 23.20 -4.59 -4.28
C PRO A 56 22.70 -5.78 -3.46
N VAL A 57 23.25 -6.98 -3.71
CA VAL A 57 22.98 -8.20 -2.94
C VAL A 57 23.32 -8.00 -1.46
N GLU A 58 24.49 -7.43 -1.15
CA GLU A 58 24.90 -7.19 0.24
C GLU A 58 24.02 -6.14 0.92
N ILE A 59 23.61 -5.10 0.19
CA ILE A 59 22.66 -4.09 0.69
C ILE A 59 21.32 -4.78 1.01
N ALA A 60 20.77 -5.56 0.07
CA ALA A 60 19.54 -6.32 0.24
C ALA A 60 19.62 -7.31 1.41
N CYS A 61 20.70 -8.10 1.51
CA CYS A 61 20.90 -9.05 2.61
C CYS A 61 21.01 -8.38 3.98
N ARG A 62 21.54 -7.15 4.06
CA ARG A 62 21.57 -6.39 5.31
C ARG A 62 20.18 -5.84 5.63
N ALA A 63 19.48 -5.33 4.63
CA ALA A 63 18.13 -4.82 4.78
C ALA A 63 17.16 -5.92 5.21
N SER A 64 17.22 -7.12 4.66
CA SER A 64 16.30 -8.23 5.00
C SER A 64 16.38 -8.68 6.46
N ARG A 65 17.51 -8.42 7.15
CA ARG A 65 17.66 -8.70 8.60
C ARG A 65 16.74 -7.83 9.46
N LEU A 66 16.23 -6.71 8.94
CA LEU A 66 15.33 -5.83 9.69
C LEU A 66 14.06 -6.55 10.15
N ASP A 67 13.47 -7.42 9.31
CA ASP A 67 12.28 -8.18 9.69
C ASP A 67 12.58 -9.22 10.78
N LEU A 68 13.73 -9.89 10.68
CA LEU A 68 14.20 -10.83 11.70
C LEU A 68 14.45 -10.14 13.05
N LEU A 69 14.96 -8.91 13.02
CA LEU A 69 15.14 -8.11 14.23
C LEU A 69 13.80 -7.63 14.80
N ALA A 70 12.87 -7.22 13.93
CA ALA A 70 11.52 -6.80 14.33
C ALA A 70 10.72 -7.94 14.96
N ALA A 71 11.02 -9.20 14.65
CA ALA A 71 10.39 -10.36 15.29
C ALA A 71 10.61 -10.43 16.82
N ARG A 72 11.60 -9.69 17.35
CA ARG A 72 11.87 -9.58 18.80
C ARG A 72 11.05 -8.49 19.50
N LEU A 73 10.37 -7.63 18.74
CA LEU A 73 9.50 -6.61 19.30
C LEU A 73 8.22 -7.26 19.84
N PRO A 74 7.69 -6.78 20.98
CA PRO A 74 6.44 -7.30 21.50
C PRO A 74 5.30 -7.07 20.51
N SER A 75 4.48 -8.09 20.28
CA SER A 75 3.24 -7.93 19.53
C SER A 75 2.37 -6.84 20.18
N PRO A 76 1.62 -6.05 19.38
CA PRO A 76 0.63 -5.13 19.92
C PRO A 76 -0.32 -5.85 20.88
N LYS A 77 -0.62 -5.24 22.03
CA LYS A 77 -1.57 -5.80 23.00
C LYS A 77 -2.99 -5.78 22.43
N GLY A 78 -3.80 -6.78 22.77
CA GLY A 78 -5.21 -6.89 22.35
C GLY A 78 -5.39 -7.25 20.87
N VAL A 79 -4.36 -7.84 20.26
CA VAL A 79 -4.35 -8.15 18.83
C VAL A 79 -4.07 -9.63 18.65
N GLY A 80 -5.01 -10.32 17.99
CA GLY A 80 -4.92 -11.72 17.64
C GLY A 80 -4.03 -11.88 16.44
N VAL A 81 -3.19 -12.91 16.44
CA VAL A 81 -2.32 -13.27 15.31
C VAL A 81 -2.47 -14.75 15.02
N ARG A 82 -2.85 -15.10 13.79
CA ARG A 82 -2.95 -16.50 13.33
C ARG A 82 -2.20 -16.68 12.03
N ARG A 83 -1.12 -17.46 12.05
CA ARG A 83 -0.32 -17.77 10.87
C ARG A 83 -1.08 -18.68 9.91
N VAL A 84 -0.79 -18.51 8.62
CA VAL A 84 -1.33 -19.30 7.52
C VAL A 84 -0.18 -19.56 6.55
N ASP A 85 -0.01 -20.81 6.13
CA ASP A 85 0.91 -21.15 5.05
C ASP A 85 0.11 -21.19 3.74
N LEU A 86 0.52 -20.36 2.77
CA LEU A 86 0.06 -20.43 1.39
C LEU A 86 1.00 -21.36 0.61
N GLU A 87 0.68 -21.63 -0.66
CA GLU A 87 1.46 -22.55 -1.49
C GLU A 87 2.94 -22.14 -1.64
N THR A 88 3.19 -20.85 -1.89
CA THR A 88 4.53 -20.31 -2.18
C THR A 88 5.10 -19.45 -1.06
N CYS A 89 4.25 -18.96 -0.16
CA CYS A 89 4.61 -17.96 0.83
C CYS A 89 3.83 -18.12 2.14
N ARG A 90 4.18 -17.33 3.14
CA ARG A 90 3.48 -17.32 4.44
C ARG A 90 2.57 -16.10 4.53
N ALA A 91 1.56 -16.18 5.37
CA ALA A 91 0.71 -15.06 5.72
C ALA A 91 0.34 -15.12 7.20
N GLU A 92 -0.28 -14.06 7.69
CA GLU A 92 -0.93 -14.08 9.00
C GLU A 92 -2.21 -13.23 9.00
N TRP A 93 -3.20 -13.73 9.71
CA TRP A 93 -4.34 -12.94 10.14
C TRP A 93 -3.94 -12.09 11.33
N ILE A 94 -4.33 -10.82 11.31
CA ILE A 94 -4.18 -9.86 12.40
C ILE A 94 -5.55 -9.21 12.64
N TRP A 95 -6.05 -9.22 13.87
CA TRP A 95 -7.34 -8.60 14.19
C TRP A 95 -7.38 -8.11 15.65
N ASP A 96 -8.33 -7.23 15.94
CA ASP A 96 -8.63 -6.81 17.32
C ASP A 96 -9.30 -7.96 18.08
N GLU A 97 -8.70 -8.49 19.15
CA GLU A 97 -9.24 -9.65 19.89
C GLU A 97 -10.59 -9.35 20.55
N SER A 98 -10.88 -8.07 20.83
CA SER A 98 -12.18 -7.65 21.37
C SER A 98 -13.33 -7.86 20.37
N ALA A 99 -13.01 -8.04 19.10
CA ALA A 99 -13.95 -8.34 18.03
C ALA A 99 -14.45 -9.79 17.99
N GLY A 100 -13.79 -10.69 18.73
CA GLY A 100 -14.00 -12.14 18.66
C GLY A 100 -12.71 -12.91 18.36
N SER A 101 -12.79 -14.24 18.47
CA SER A 101 -11.62 -15.13 18.33
C SER A 101 -11.34 -15.58 16.89
N ASP A 102 -12.29 -15.43 15.97
CA ASP A 102 -12.12 -15.81 14.57
C ASP A 102 -12.14 -14.59 13.65
N PRO A 103 -11.04 -14.30 12.92
CA PRO A 103 -11.02 -13.16 12.00
C PRO A 103 -12.11 -13.26 10.93
N LEU A 104 -12.45 -14.46 10.44
CA LEU A 104 -13.47 -14.60 9.39
C LEU A 104 -14.89 -14.23 9.85
N GLY A 105 -15.15 -14.21 11.17
CA GLY A 105 -16.45 -13.83 11.72
C GLY A 105 -16.92 -12.41 11.37
N ARG A 106 -16.03 -11.55 10.88
CA ARG A 106 -16.38 -10.20 10.37
C ARG A 106 -16.94 -10.21 8.95
N GLY A 107 -16.76 -11.30 8.21
CA GLY A 107 -17.21 -11.42 6.82
C GLY A 107 -16.59 -10.38 5.89
N ALA A 108 -15.39 -9.89 6.22
CA ALA A 108 -14.57 -8.98 5.41
C ALA A 108 -13.09 -9.12 5.80
N ALA A 109 -12.20 -8.77 4.88
CA ALA A 109 -10.76 -8.79 5.12
C ALA A 109 -10.05 -7.63 4.41
N ILE A 110 -8.96 -7.15 5.00
CA ILE A 110 -7.98 -6.31 4.33
C ILE A 110 -6.83 -7.22 3.89
N LEU A 111 -6.56 -7.34 2.60
CA LEU A 111 -5.39 -8.04 2.09
C LEU A 111 -4.21 -7.07 2.04
N TYR A 112 -3.20 -7.27 2.88
CA TYR A 112 -2.11 -6.30 3.07
C TYR A 112 -0.78 -6.80 2.50
N PHE A 113 -0.14 -5.93 1.72
CA PHE A 113 1.20 -6.14 1.16
C PHE A 113 2.17 -5.13 1.78
N HIS A 114 3.17 -5.64 2.51
CA HIS A 114 4.15 -4.78 3.18
C HIS A 114 5.08 -4.05 2.19
N GLY A 115 5.64 -2.92 2.59
CA GLY A 115 6.73 -2.25 1.89
C GLY A 115 8.09 -2.88 2.14
N GLY A 116 9.15 -2.19 1.70
CA GLY A 116 10.54 -2.61 1.87
C GLY A 116 11.30 -2.86 0.56
N GLY A 117 10.92 -2.17 -0.52
CA GLY A 117 11.70 -2.10 -1.75
C GLY A 117 11.94 -3.44 -2.45
N LEU A 118 11.06 -4.44 -2.24
CA LEU A 118 11.21 -5.83 -2.73
C LEU A 118 12.40 -6.59 -2.14
N VAL A 119 13.06 -6.11 -1.08
CA VAL A 119 14.26 -6.76 -0.51
C VAL A 119 14.25 -6.85 1.02
N THR A 120 13.36 -6.09 1.65
CA THR A 120 13.18 -6.07 3.10
C THR A 120 11.70 -5.88 3.42
N GLY A 121 11.38 -5.71 4.70
CA GLY A 121 10.02 -5.79 5.20
C GLY A 121 9.57 -7.24 5.35
N GLY A 122 8.39 -7.41 5.89
CA GLY A 122 7.83 -8.70 6.22
C GLY A 122 6.72 -8.59 7.24
N LEU A 123 6.24 -9.73 7.69
CA LEU A 123 5.17 -9.79 8.68
C LEU A 123 5.54 -9.04 9.97
N ASN A 124 6.80 -9.18 10.44
CA ASN A 124 7.19 -8.66 11.73
C ASN A 124 7.37 -7.14 11.73
N THR A 125 8.01 -6.59 10.70
CA THR A 125 8.20 -5.14 10.52
C THR A 125 6.87 -4.39 10.44
N HIS A 126 5.85 -5.00 9.80
CA HIS A 126 4.59 -4.31 9.52
C HIS A 126 3.47 -4.63 10.52
N ARG A 127 3.57 -5.72 11.30
CA ARG A 127 2.53 -6.15 12.25
C ARG A 127 2.00 -5.04 13.14
N GLY A 128 2.88 -4.17 13.64
CA GLY A 128 2.48 -3.06 14.50
C GLY A 128 1.58 -2.03 13.82
N MET A 129 1.89 -1.66 12.57
CA MET A 129 1.09 -0.73 11.78
C MET A 129 -0.20 -1.40 11.30
N VAL A 130 -0.07 -2.61 10.76
CA VAL A 130 -1.20 -3.40 10.26
C VAL A 130 -2.23 -3.67 11.36
N ALA A 131 -1.80 -3.99 12.57
CA ALA A 131 -2.70 -4.15 13.71
C ALA A 131 -3.49 -2.89 14.03
N ARG A 132 -2.85 -1.71 13.96
CA ARG A 132 -3.54 -0.43 14.17
C ARG A 132 -4.54 -0.13 13.06
N ILE A 133 -4.24 -0.50 11.82
CA ILE A 133 -5.18 -0.41 10.70
C ILE A 133 -6.36 -1.36 10.93
N ALA A 134 -6.12 -2.60 11.33
CA ALA A 134 -7.16 -3.58 11.63
C ALA A 134 -8.13 -3.06 12.72
N CYS A 135 -7.58 -2.56 13.83
CA CYS A 135 -8.37 -1.96 14.91
C CYS A 135 -9.12 -0.71 14.44
N ALA A 136 -8.45 0.18 13.70
CA ALA A 136 -9.05 1.41 13.22
C ALA A 136 -10.15 1.18 12.20
N ALA A 137 -10.07 0.11 11.39
CA ALA A 137 -11.10 -0.28 10.42
C ALA A 137 -12.21 -1.14 11.04
N GLY A 138 -11.91 -1.89 12.11
CA GLY A 138 -12.80 -2.92 12.64
C GLY A 138 -12.84 -4.19 11.76
N VAL A 139 -11.84 -4.38 10.90
CA VAL A 139 -11.75 -5.46 9.90
C VAL A 139 -10.41 -6.19 10.08
N PRO A 140 -10.39 -7.54 10.05
CA PRO A 140 -9.15 -8.30 10.09
C PRO A 140 -8.26 -8.01 8.88
N VAL A 141 -6.96 -8.05 9.09
CA VAL A 141 -5.97 -7.96 8.03
C VAL A 141 -5.36 -9.33 7.77
N PHE A 142 -5.30 -9.74 6.51
CA PHE A 142 -4.49 -10.85 6.01
C PHE A 142 -3.18 -10.28 5.45
N ASN A 143 -2.11 -10.35 6.24
CA ASN A 143 -0.80 -9.79 5.91
C ASN A 143 0.06 -10.85 5.22
N VAL A 144 0.55 -10.57 4.02
CA VAL A 144 1.22 -11.56 3.15
C VAL A 144 2.74 -11.36 3.16
N ALA A 145 3.48 -12.44 3.37
CA ALA A 145 4.94 -12.50 3.29
C ALA A 145 5.38 -13.01 1.90
N TYR A 146 4.98 -12.28 0.86
CA TYR A 146 5.24 -12.62 -0.53
C TYR A 146 6.75 -12.79 -0.80
N ARG A 147 7.12 -13.57 -1.82
CA ARG A 147 8.54 -13.73 -2.17
C ARG A 147 9.11 -12.44 -2.74
N GLN A 148 10.36 -12.16 -2.39
CA GLN A 148 11.09 -10.92 -2.64
C GLN A 148 12.31 -11.18 -3.51
N LEU A 149 13.04 -10.12 -3.92
CA LEU A 149 14.32 -10.25 -4.59
C LEU A 149 15.39 -10.78 -3.62
N PRO A 150 16.30 -11.67 -4.08
CA PRO A 150 16.38 -12.26 -5.41
C PRO A 150 15.62 -13.58 -5.57
N GLN A 151 14.78 -13.98 -4.60
CA GLN A 151 14.08 -15.27 -4.61
C GLN A 151 12.95 -15.35 -5.64
N ALA A 152 12.37 -14.22 -6.01
CA ALA A 152 11.30 -14.12 -7.00
C ALA A 152 11.44 -12.81 -7.77
N HIS A 153 11.24 -12.86 -9.09
CA HIS A 153 11.09 -11.66 -9.91
C HIS A 153 9.75 -10.97 -9.60
N ILE A 154 9.60 -9.68 -9.92
CA ILE A 154 8.38 -8.91 -9.61
C ILE A 154 7.10 -9.56 -10.14
N THR A 155 7.17 -10.22 -11.30
CA THR A 155 6.03 -10.96 -11.88
C THR A 155 5.61 -12.14 -11.00
N GLU A 156 6.56 -12.88 -10.44
CA GLU A 156 6.30 -13.97 -9.50
C GLU A 156 5.82 -13.45 -8.13
N THR A 157 6.36 -12.32 -7.67
CA THR A 157 5.85 -11.62 -6.48
C THR A 157 4.38 -11.22 -6.64
N ILE A 158 4.01 -10.71 -7.81
CA ILE A 158 2.60 -10.37 -8.12
C ILE A 158 1.73 -11.64 -8.09
N GLU A 159 2.19 -12.77 -8.64
CA GLU A 159 1.43 -14.03 -8.56
C GLU A 159 1.22 -14.49 -7.12
N ASP A 160 2.24 -14.44 -6.24
CA ASP A 160 2.08 -14.76 -4.82
C ASP A 160 0.97 -13.92 -4.16
N CYS A 161 0.89 -12.65 -4.53
CA CYS A 161 -0.12 -11.72 -4.02
C CYS A 161 -1.52 -12.00 -4.59
N VAL A 162 -1.63 -12.40 -5.86
CA VAL A 162 -2.90 -12.83 -6.48
C VAL A 162 -3.37 -14.16 -5.89
N ASP A 163 -2.47 -15.08 -5.57
CA ASP A 163 -2.82 -16.34 -4.92
C ASP A 163 -3.30 -16.13 -3.48
N ALA A 164 -2.74 -15.16 -2.76
CA ALA A 164 -3.30 -14.72 -1.48
C ALA A 164 -4.73 -14.15 -1.63
N TYR A 165 -5.02 -13.41 -2.71
CA TYR A 165 -6.37 -12.95 -3.02
C TYR A 165 -7.34 -14.12 -3.31
N ARG A 166 -6.92 -15.08 -4.14
CA ARG A 166 -7.69 -16.29 -4.44
C ARG A 166 -7.94 -17.14 -3.19
N TYR A 167 -6.97 -17.21 -2.29
CA TYR A 167 -7.12 -17.88 -1.00
C TYR A 167 -8.24 -17.22 -0.17
N LEU A 168 -8.32 -15.90 -0.11
CA LEU A 168 -9.43 -15.23 0.57
C LEU A 168 -10.80 -15.55 -0.07
N LEU A 169 -10.87 -15.58 -1.40
CA LEU A 169 -12.09 -15.99 -2.11
C LEU A 169 -12.47 -17.45 -1.80
N SER A 170 -11.50 -18.36 -1.69
CA SER A 170 -11.75 -19.78 -1.41
C SER A 170 -12.24 -20.03 0.01
N LEU A 171 -11.97 -19.12 0.95
CA LEU A 171 -12.58 -19.09 2.29
C LEU A 171 -14.04 -18.62 2.30
N GLY A 172 -14.60 -18.28 1.13
CA GLY A 172 -15.98 -17.81 0.99
C GLY A 172 -16.18 -16.31 1.22
N LEU A 173 -15.10 -15.52 1.31
CA LEU A 173 -15.21 -14.07 1.29
C LEU A 173 -15.55 -13.61 -0.14
N PRO A 174 -16.67 -12.91 -0.37
CA PRO A 174 -16.93 -12.32 -1.68
C PRO A 174 -15.93 -11.17 -1.92
N GLY A 175 -15.60 -10.91 -3.20
CA GLY A 175 -14.61 -9.88 -3.57
C GLY A 175 -14.95 -8.49 -3.01
N ASP A 176 -16.23 -8.12 -3.04
CA ASP A 176 -16.77 -6.87 -2.48
C ASP A 176 -16.70 -6.77 -0.94
N ARG A 177 -16.09 -7.77 -0.28
CA ARG A 177 -15.73 -7.77 1.14
C ARG A 177 -14.23 -7.87 1.37
N ILE A 178 -13.43 -7.69 0.33
CA ILE A 178 -11.97 -7.64 0.39
C ILE A 178 -11.50 -6.24 0.01
N VAL A 179 -10.67 -5.63 0.84
CA VAL A 179 -9.96 -4.38 0.52
C VAL A 179 -8.49 -4.70 0.32
N LEU A 180 -7.91 -4.30 -0.81
CA LEU A 180 -6.46 -4.40 -1.01
C LEU A 180 -5.79 -3.23 -0.30
N ALA A 181 -4.67 -3.47 0.37
CA ALA A 181 -3.90 -2.43 1.01
C ALA A 181 -2.41 -2.71 0.95
N GLY A 182 -1.61 -1.67 1.05
CA GLY A 182 -0.16 -1.84 1.20
C GLY A 182 0.55 -0.51 1.35
N ASP A 183 1.86 -0.58 1.52
CA ASP A 183 2.73 0.57 1.62
C ASP A 183 3.96 0.46 0.72
N SER A 184 4.49 1.58 0.24
CA SER A 184 5.67 1.61 -0.63
C SER A 184 5.45 0.69 -1.85
N VAL A 185 6.35 -0.26 -2.08
CA VAL A 185 6.16 -1.28 -3.13
C VAL A 185 4.92 -2.16 -2.91
N GLY A 186 4.53 -2.41 -1.66
CA GLY A 186 3.31 -3.15 -1.33
C GLY A 186 2.04 -2.41 -1.77
N ALA A 187 2.05 -1.08 -1.74
CA ALA A 187 0.97 -0.28 -2.34
C ALA A 187 0.97 -0.39 -3.87
N GLY A 188 2.15 -0.44 -4.51
CA GLY A 188 2.25 -0.78 -5.94
C GLY A 188 1.68 -2.17 -6.25
N LEU A 189 2.05 -3.18 -5.46
CA LEU A 189 1.51 -4.54 -5.54
C LEU A 189 -0.01 -4.57 -5.37
N ALA A 190 -0.59 -3.75 -4.49
CA ALA A 190 -2.04 -3.65 -4.33
C ALA A 190 -2.73 -3.22 -5.64
N PHE A 191 -2.17 -2.25 -6.37
CA PHE A 191 -2.67 -1.88 -7.69
C PHE A 191 -2.45 -2.98 -8.73
N SER A 192 -1.27 -3.59 -8.78
CA SER A 192 -0.98 -4.70 -9.71
C SER A 192 -1.91 -5.91 -9.49
N VAL A 193 -2.22 -6.25 -8.24
CA VAL A 193 -3.18 -7.30 -7.90
C VAL A 193 -4.59 -6.92 -8.33
N GLY A 194 -5.02 -5.68 -8.07
CA GLY A 194 -6.33 -5.20 -8.52
C GLY A 194 -6.50 -5.28 -10.05
N LEU A 195 -5.46 -4.86 -10.79
CA LEU A 195 -5.40 -4.98 -12.25
C LEU A 195 -5.47 -6.45 -12.69
N ALA A 196 -4.65 -7.33 -12.08
CA ALA A 196 -4.65 -8.75 -12.40
C ALA A 196 -6.00 -9.43 -12.08
N VAL A 197 -6.65 -9.06 -10.98
CA VAL A 197 -7.98 -9.54 -10.59
C VAL A 197 -9.03 -9.16 -11.64
N ARG A 198 -9.03 -7.89 -12.08
CA ARG A 198 -9.90 -7.41 -13.15
C ARG A 198 -9.66 -8.17 -14.46
N ASP A 199 -8.41 -8.24 -14.89
CA ASP A 199 -8.03 -8.80 -16.19
C ASP A 199 -8.31 -10.31 -16.26
N ARG A 200 -8.21 -11.00 -15.12
CA ARG A 200 -8.57 -12.43 -14.96
C ARG A 200 -10.06 -12.65 -14.69
N ARG A 201 -10.88 -11.59 -14.66
CA ARG A 201 -12.32 -11.62 -14.38
C ARG A 201 -12.67 -12.34 -13.08
N LEU A 202 -11.84 -12.17 -12.05
CA LEU A 202 -12.16 -12.59 -10.69
C LEU A 202 -13.13 -11.58 -10.06
N ALA A 203 -13.80 -11.97 -8.96
CA ALA A 203 -14.62 -11.03 -8.20
C ALA A 203 -13.73 -9.85 -7.75
N MET A 204 -14.12 -8.62 -8.05
CA MET A 204 -13.32 -7.42 -7.77
C MET A 204 -13.25 -7.13 -6.26
N PRO A 205 -12.12 -6.65 -5.73
CA PRO A 205 -12.05 -6.10 -4.38
C PRO A 205 -12.90 -4.82 -4.28
N GLN A 206 -13.34 -4.49 -3.08
CA GLN A 206 -14.18 -3.32 -2.82
C GLN A 206 -13.42 -1.99 -2.94
N ALA A 207 -12.14 -1.97 -2.55
CA ALA A 207 -11.33 -0.75 -2.51
C ALA A 207 -9.82 -1.05 -2.50
N ILE A 208 -9.01 -0.03 -2.77
CA ILE A 208 -7.55 -0.05 -2.60
C ILE A 208 -7.11 1.06 -1.63
N VAL A 209 -6.26 0.71 -0.65
CA VAL A 209 -5.59 1.68 0.24
C VAL A 209 -4.08 1.63 0.00
N ALA A 210 -3.51 2.72 -0.50
CA ALA A 210 -2.10 2.82 -0.85
C ALA A 210 -1.39 3.85 0.02
N LEU A 211 -0.35 3.43 0.72
CA LEU A 211 0.50 4.31 1.53
C LEU A 211 1.82 4.54 0.82
N SER A 212 2.08 5.77 0.37
CA SER A 212 3.31 6.17 -0.30
C SER A 212 3.68 5.23 -1.46
N PRO A 213 2.81 5.05 -2.48
CA PRO A 213 2.98 3.99 -3.47
C PRO A 213 4.25 4.12 -4.30
N TRP A 214 5.05 3.05 -4.35
CA TRP A 214 6.04 2.86 -5.39
C TRP A 214 5.39 2.06 -6.52
N ALA A 215 5.05 2.76 -7.59
CA ALA A 215 4.17 2.25 -8.64
C ALA A 215 4.74 2.43 -10.06
N ASP A 216 5.85 3.16 -10.19
CA ASP A 216 6.64 3.31 -11.41
C ASP A 216 8.06 2.75 -11.22
N PHE A 217 8.39 1.64 -11.87
CA PHE A 217 9.77 1.13 -11.82
C PHE A 217 10.71 1.97 -12.68
N ASP A 218 10.20 2.80 -13.60
CA ASP A 218 11.02 3.80 -14.26
C ASP A 218 11.25 5.00 -13.33
N SER A 219 12.52 5.21 -12.98
CA SER A 219 12.97 6.32 -12.15
C SER A 219 12.86 7.71 -12.79
N ALA A 220 12.61 7.83 -14.09
CA ALA A 220 12.73 9.09 -14.83
C ALA A 220 11.94 10.25 -14.19
N ARG A 221 10.65 10.03 -13.87
CA ARG A 221 9.79 11.06 -13.26
C ARG A 221 10.29 11.50 -11.89
N ARG A 222 10.75 10.55 -11.07
CA ARG A 222 11.21 10.81 -9.70
C ARG A 222 12.54 11.54 -9.68
N ARG A 223 13.47 11.11 -10.52
CA ARG A 223 14.81 11.71 -10.67
C ARG A 223 14.74 13.19 -11.03
N ASP A 224 13.83 13.56 -11.92
CA ASP A 224 13.65 14.94 -12.37
C ASP A 224 12.78 15.78 -11.42
N HIS A 225 12.13 15.13 -10.45
CA HIS A 225 11.25 15.81 -9.50
C HIS A 225 12.04 16.50 -8.38
N ALA A 226 11.57 17.68 -7.96
CA ALA A 226 12.23 18.47 -6.90
C ALA A 226 12.34 17.72 -5.56
N ASN A 227 11.47 16.74 -5.31
CA ASN A 227 11.50 15.95 -4.09
C ASN A 227 12.69 15.01 -3.99
N GLU A 228 13.40 14.65 -5.07
CA GLU A 228 14.64 13.90 -4.95
C GLU A 228 15.63 14.62 -4.02
N ARG A 229 15.64 15.96 -4.06
CA ARG A 229 16.47 16.79 -3.18
C ARG A 229 15.87 16.99 -1.79
N ARG A 230 14.56 16.80 -1.60
CA ARG A 230 13.82 17.09 -0.35
C ARG A 230 13.53 15.84 0.48
N GLU A 231 13.58 14.68 -0.14
CA GLU A 231 13.30 13.39 0.47
C GLU A 231 14.08 13.20 1.80
N PRO A 232 13.38 13.03 2.93
CA PRO A 232 14.01 12.77 4.22
C PRO A 232 14.66 11.40 4.39
N HIS A 233 14.34 10.38 3.57
CA HIS A 233 14.85 9.02 3.81
C HIS A 233 15.60 8.38 2.63
N THR A 234 14.91 7.88 1.61
CA THR A 234 15.43 6.98 0.58
C THR A 234 15.46 7.71 -0.77
N PRO A 235 16.63 8.04 -1.33
CA PRO A 235 16.75 8.60 -2.67
C PRO A 235 16.14 7.71 -3.76
N ASP A 236 15.70 8.33 -4.86
CA ASP A 236 15.37 7.63 -6.11
C ASP A 236 16.50 6.71 -6.56
N ALA A 237 17.76 7.13 -6.38
CA ALA A 237 18.92 6.32 -6.72
C ALA A 237 18.95 4.95 -6.02
N MET A 238 18.34 4.80 -4.84
CA MET A 238 18.20 3.50 -4.17
C MET A 238 17.11 2.65 -4.83
N TYR A 239 15.97 3.24 -5.19
CA TYR A 239 14.91 2.55 -5.95
C TYR A 239 15.45 2.10 -7.33
N ALA A 240 16.18 2.97 -8.03
CA ALA A 240 16.81 2.67 -9.31
C ALA A 240 17.84 1.53 -9.19
N LEU A 241 18.64 1.51 -8.13
CA LEU A 241 19.60 0.42 -7.87
C LEU A 241 18.89 -0.94 -7.74
N LEU A 242 17.76 -0.99 -7.03
CA LEU A 242 16.98 -2.22 -6.83
C LEU A 242 16.33 -2.68 -8.15
N VAL A 243 15.84 -1.74 -8.95
CA VAL A 243 15.28 -2.03 -10.28
C VAL A 243 16.36 -2.59 -11.19
N ASP A 244 17.52 -1.93 -11.30
CA ASP A 244 18.61 -2.38 -12.16
C ASP A 244 19.22 -3.70 -11.71
N TRP A 245 19.20 -4.00 -10.40
CA TRP A 245 19.71 -5.26 -9.88
C TRP A 245 18.76 -6.45 -10.08
N GLY A 246 17.45 -6.28 -9.89
CA GLY A 246 16.54 -7.43 -9.80
C GLY A 246 15.21 -7.34 -10.53
N VAL A 247 14.75 -6.15 -10.93
CA VAL A 247 13.51 -6.00 -11.71
C VAL A 247 13.83 -5.99 -13.20
N ARG A 248 14.90 -5.31 -13.61
CA ARG A 248 15.36 -5.31 -15.01
C ARG A 248 15.78 -6.73 -15.40
N HIS A 249 15.14 -7.27 -16.43
CA HIS A 249 15.45 -8.58 -16.97
C HIS A 249 16.13 -8.43 -18.33
N GLU A 250 17.29 -9.07 -18.51
CA GLU A 250 18.06 -9.02 -19.77
C GLU A 250 18.30 -7.60 -20.29
N GLY A 251 18.57 -6.65 -19.39
CA GLY A 251 18.80 -5.24 -19.71
C GLY A 251 17.54 -4.43 -20.00
N ARG A 252 16.36 -5.06 -20.04
CA ARG A 252 15.08 -4.41 -20.35
C ARG A 252 14.23 -4.26 -19.10
N LEU A 253 13.59 -3.10 -18.98
CA LEU A 253 12.55 -2.86 -17.99
C LEU A 253 11.23 -2.81 -18.75
N ASP A 254 10.37 -3.81 -18.56
CA ASP A 254 9.07 -3.83 -19.21
C ASP A 254 8.13 -2.81 -18.54
N PRO A 255 7.59 -1.83 -19.29
CA PRO A 255 6.62 -0.87 -18.74
C PRO A 255 5.42 -1.56 -18.08
N ALA A 256 5.03 -2.76 -18.52
CA ALA A 256 3.91 -3.51 -17.98
C ALA A 256 4.09 -3.97 -16.53
N TRP A 257 5.32 -4.00 -15.99
CA TRP A 257 5.54 -4.32 -14.58
C TRP A 257 5.15 -3.17 -13.64
N SER A 258 5.11 -1.94 -14.16
CA SER A 258 4.75 -0.76 -13.37
C SER A 258 3.24 -0.51 -13.44
N PRO A 259 2.49 -0.61 -12.33
CA PRO A 259 1.03 -0.42 -12.34
C PRO A 259 0.59 0.93 -12.91
N VAL A 260 1.39 2.00 -12.78
CA VAL A 260 1.05 3.32 -13.37
C VAL A 260 0.88 3.30 -14.89
N ASN A 261 1.41 2.30 -15.59
CA ASN A 261 1.37 2.23 -17.05
C ASN A 261 0.10 1.59 -17.60
N HIS A 262 -0.78 1.07 -16.75
CA HIS A 262 -2.01 0.38 -17.16
C HIS A 262 -3.22 1.31 -17.29
N ASP A 263 -4.28 0.81 -17.92
CA ASP A 263 -5.63 1.41 -17.88
C ASP A 263 -6.29 1.03 -16.55
N PHE A 264 -6.96 1.99 -15.91
CA PHE A 264 -7.62 1.83 -14.60
C PHE A 264 -9.14 1.70 -14.72
N SER A 265 -9.69 1.62 -15.94
CA SER A 265 -11.12 1.35 -16.15
C SER A 265 -11.56 0.09 -15.43
N GLY A 266 -12.65 0.16 -14.67
CA GLY A 266 -13.18 -0.96 -13.89
C GLY A 266 -12.42 -1.30 -12.61
N MET A 267 -11.40 -0.51 -12.23
CA MET A 267 -10.77 -0.62 -10.91
C MET A 267 -11.71 -0.13 -9.80
N PRO A 268 -11.57 -0.61 -8.55
CA PRO A 268 -12.38 -0.11 -7.44
C PRO A 268 -11.84 1.23 -6.93
N PRO A 269 -12.63 1.96 -6.11
CA PRO A 269 -12.20 3.20 -5.50
C PRO A 269 -10.87 3.07 -4.73
N ALA A 270 -10.07 4.13 -4.73
CA ALA A 270 -8.78 4.15 -4.04
C ALA A 270 -8.64 5.29 -3.02
N LEU A 271 -7.89 5.03 -1.96
CA LEU A 271 -7.35 6.02 -1.03
C LEU A 271 -5.82 5.97 -1.09
N ILE A 272 -5.20 7.08 -1.46
CA ILE A 272 -3.74 7.22 -1.54
C ILE A 272 -3.29 8.23 -0.47
N HIS A 273 -2.37 7.82 0.40
CA HIS A 273 -1.66 8.71 1.33
C HIS A 273 -0.24 8.92 0.83
N VAL A 274 0.26 10.16 0.83
CA VAL A 274 1.68 10.43 0.53
C VAL A 274 2.12 11.75 1.16
N GLY A 275 3.37 11.82 1.62
CA GLY A 275 4.02 13.02 2.11
C GLY A 275 4.42 13.95 0.96
N THR A 276 4.26 15.26 1.15
CA THR A 276 4.53 16.25 0.09
C THR A 276 6.00 16.37 -0.30
N THR A 277 6.89 15.82 0.53
CA THR A 277 8.35 15.81 0.32
C THR A 277 8.88 14.47 -0.16
N GLU A 278 8.01 13.47 -0.31
CA GLU A 278 8.43 12.13 -0.72
C GLU A 278 8.88 12.11 -2.18
N VAL A 279 9.91 11.31 -2.46
CA VAL A 279 10.38 11.03 -3.81
C VAL A 279 9.35 10.26 -4.62
N LEU A 280 8.44 9.53 -3.96
CA LEU A 280 7.32 8.79 -4.57
C LEU A 280 6.04 9.63 -4.77
N LEU A 281 6.05 10.93 -4.43
CA LEU A 281 4.91 11.80 -4.73
C LEU A 281 4.50 11.77 -6.22
N PRO A 282 5.44 11.81 -7.19
CA PRO A 282 5.09 11.71 -8.61
C PRO A 282 4.38 10.40 -9.00
N ASP A 283 4.71 9.28 -8.35
CA ASP A 283 4.03 7.99 -8.57
C ASP A 283 2.57 8.07 -8.10
N ALA A 284 2.33 8.63 -6.91
CA ALA A 284 0.99 8.85 -6.37
C ALA A 284 0.16 9.79 -7.25
N GLU A 285 0.74 10.89 -7.72
CA GLU A 285 0.10 11.83 -8.63
C GLU A 285 -0.25 11.18 -9.98
N GLU A 286 0.63 10.33 -10.51
CA GLU A 286 0.36 9.60 -11.74
C GLU A 286 -0.79 8.60 -11.57
N LEU A 287 -0.84 7.85 -10.46
CA LEU A 287 -1.97 6.98 -10.15
C LEU A 287 -3.30 7.76 -10.10
N VAL A 288 -3.32 8.93 -9.45
CA VAL A 288 -4.51 9.78 -9.40
C VAL A 288 -4.93 10.24 -10.81
N LYS A 289 -3.98 10.61 -11.68
CA LYS A 289 -4.28 10.95 -13.08
C LYS A 289 -4.90 9.76 -13.82
N LYS A 290 -4.40 8.54 -13.61
CA LYS A 290 -4.92 7.32 -14.24
C LYS A 290 -6.34 7.00 -13.77
N TYR A 291 -6.60 7.09 -12.47
CA TYR A 291 -7.96 6.98 -11.91
C TYR A 291 -8.91 8.03 -12.47
N SER A 292 -8.48 9.29 -12.53
CA SER A 292 -9.25 10.39 -13.10
C SER A 292 -9.59 10.15 -14.57
N ALA A 293 -8.63 9.67 -15.37
CA ALA A 293 -8.84 9.38 -16.79
C ALA A 293 -9.81 8.21 -17.01
N ALA A 294 -9.83 7.25 -16.09
CA ALA A 294 -10.76 6.11 -16.07
C ALA A 294 -12.12 6.43 -15.44
N ASN A 295 -12.33 7.66 -14.95
CA ASN A 295 -13.53 8.07 -14.20
C ASN A 295 -13.83 7.17 -12.98
N VAL A 296 -12.78 6.72 -12.28
CA VAL A 296 -12.87 5.93 -11.06
C VAL A 296 -12.56 6.81 -9.85
N ALA A 297 -13.31 6.63 -8.76
CA ALA A 297 -13.15 7.40 -7.54
C ALA A 297 -11.75 7.20 -6.90
N VAL A 298 -11.07 8.29 -6.58
CA VAL A 298 -9.80 8.30 -5.85
C VAL A 298 -9.72 9.47 -4.87
N GLN A 299 -9.24 9.18 -3.67
CA GLN A 299 -8.97 10.16 -2.63
C GLN A 299 -7.46 10.26 -2.41
N LEU A 300 -6.89 11.47 -2.54
CA LEU A 300 -5.48 11.75 -2.28
C LEU A 300 -5.32 12.56 -0.98
N GLU A 301 -4.65 11.97 0.00
CA GLU A 301 -4.34 12.59 1.29
C GLU A 301 -2.85 12.97 1.31
N LEU A 302 -2.56 14.25 1.07
CA LEU A 302 -1.21 14.82 1.09
C LEU A 302 -0.83 15.25 2.52
N TRP A 303 0.35 14.84 2.98
CA TRP A 303 0.84 15.20 4.32
C TRP A 303 2.03 16.15 4.20
N GLU A 304 1.87 17.41 4.61
CA GLU A 304 2.97 18.38 4.59
C GLU A 304 4.15 17.84 5.41
N SER A 305 5.37 17.86 4.85
CA SER A 305 6.57 17.30 5.48
C SER A 305 6.44 15.82 5.92
N GLY A 306 5.43 15.12 5.41
CA GLY A 306 5.20 13.70 5.68
C GLY A 306 6.42 12.88 5.28
N ILE A 307 6.78 11.94 6.14
CA ILE A 307 7.82 10.94 5.87
C ILE A 307 7.20 9.77 5.11
N HIS A 308 8.03 9.02 4.39
CA HIS A 308 7.62 7.81 3.69
C HIS A 308 6.93 6.81 4.63
N VAL A 309 5.74 6.36 4.23
CA VAL A 309 4.85 5.50 5.02
C VAL A 309 4.60 6.09 6.41
N LEU A 310 4.10 7.34 6.43
CA LEU A 310 3.79 8.06 7.66
C LEU A 310 3.09 7.21 8.74
N PRO A 311 2.10 6.33 8.45
CA PRO A 311 1.48 5.47 9.46
C PRO A 311 2.43 4.58 10.29
N LEU A 312 3.62 4.22 9.79
CA LEU A 312 4.64 3.50 10.58
C LEU A 312 5.07 4.28 11.83
N ALA A 313 5.03 5.61 11.79
CA ALA A 313 5.41 6.49 12.90
C ALA A 313 4.27 6.78 13.90
N ALA A 314 3.18 5.99 13.91
CA ALA A 314 2.06 6.12 14.84
C ALA A 314 2.41 6.24 16.33
N PRO A 315 3.50 5.61 16.83
CA PRO A 315 3.93 5.85 18.21
C PRO A 315 4.47 7.26 18.46
N LEU A 316 5.03 7.92 17.43
CA LEU A 316 5.85 9.12 17.55
C LEU A 316 5.08 10.40 17.23
N VAL A 317 4.28 10.40 16.17
CA VAL A 317 3.65 11.62 15.63
C VAL A 317 2.13 11.48 15.54
N PRO A 318 1.36 12.52 15.91
CA PRO A 318 -0.11 12.47 15.89
C PRO A 318 -0.69 12.29 14.48
N GLU A 319 -0.03 12.84 13.46
CA GLU A 319 -0.45 12.75 12.05
C GLU A 319 -0.52 11.31 11.57
N SER A 320 0.40 10.44 12.01
CA SER A 320 0.35 9.01 11.72
C SER A 320 -0.89 8.34 12.31
N ARG A 321 -1.35 8.76 13.49
CA ARG A 321 -2.59 8.24 14.10
C ARG A 321 -3.82 8.76 13.36
N GLU A 322 -3.79 10.02 12.94
CA GLU A 322 -4.82 10.60 12.11
C GLU A 322 -4.94 9.87 10.76
N ALA A 323 -3.80 9.61 10.09
CA ALA A 323 -3.74 8.85 8.85
C ALA A 323 -4.36 7.46 9.03
N ILE A 324 -4.01 6.73 10.09
CA ILE A 324 -4.62 5.43 10.43
C ILE A 324 -6.14 5.56 10.64
N GLY A 325 -6.59 6.61 11.34
CA GLY A 325 -8.02 6.87 11.54
C GLY A 325 -8.77 7.16 10.23
N LYS A 326 -8.14 7.87 9.29
CA LYS A 326 -8.66 8.12 7.93
C LYS A 326 -8.76 6.84 7.12
N ILE A 327 -7.71 6.03 7.12
CA ILE A 327 -7.70 4.69 6.49
C ILE A 327 -8.84 3.83 7.02
N GLY A 328 -8.99 3.76 8.35
CA GLY A 328 -10.05 2.98 8.98
C GLY A 328 -11.46 3.46 8.59
N ARG A 329 -11.68 4.78 8.51
CA ARG A 329 -12.96 5.35 8.06
C ARG A 329 -13.26 4.99 6.60
N PHE A 330 -12.32 5.21 5.70
CA PHE A 330 -12.47 4.89 4.28
C PHE A 330 -12.83 3.42 4.06
N ILE A 331 -12.14 2.50 4.76
CA ILE A 331 -12.42 1.06 4.67
C ILE A 331 -13.85 0.74 5.13
N ARG A 332 -14.33 1.33 6.23
CA ARG A 332 -15.70 1.12 6.70
C ARG A 332 -16.73 1.65 5.72
N GLU A 333 -16.55 2.89 5.26
CA GLU A 333 -17.44 3.53 4.30
C GLU A 333 -17.54 2.68 3.02
N ALA A 334 -16.41 2.25 2.46
CA ALA A 334 -16.38 1.40 1.28
C ALA A 334 -17.09 0.05 1.48
N LEU A 335 -16.99 -0.57 2.66
CA LEU A 335 -17.62 -1.87 2.96
C LEU A 335 -19.11 -1.76 3.33
N ASP A 336 -19.56 -0.59 3.80
CA ASP A 336 -20.96 -0.32 4.16
C ASP A 336 -21.82 0.05 2.93
N GLU A 337 -21.23 0.70 1.92
CA GLU A 337 -21.88 0.97 0.63
C GLU A 337 -22.40 -0.32 -0.01
N THR A 338 -21.57 -1.37 -0.07
CA THR A 338 -21.95 -2.71 -0.59
C THR A 338 -23.10 -3.34 0.19
N ARG A 339 -23.14 -3.15 1.52
CA ARG A 339 -24.21 -3.70 2.36
C ARG A 339 -25.54 -3.03 2.05
N THR A 340 -25.51 -1.74 1.76
CA THR A 340 -26.70 -0.97 1.39
C THR A 340 -27.25 -1.44 0.04
N GLU A 341 -26.38 -1.63 -0.96
CA GLU A 341 -26.76 -2.15 -2.28
C GLU A 341 -27.39 -3.55 -2.21
N ARG A 342 -26.86 -4.45 -1.36
CA ARG A 342 -27.43 -5.79 -1.13
C ARG A 342 -28.77 -5.79 -0.38
N SER A 343 -29.07 -4.73 0.36
CA SER A 343 -30.29 -4.61 1.16
C SER A 343 -31.45 -3.99 0.39
N LEU A 344 -31.19 -3.38 -0.78
CA LEU A 344 -32.24 -2.92 -1.67
C LEU A 344 -32.97 -4.16 -2.25
N PRO A 345 -34.29 -4.27 -2.10
CA PRO A 345 -35.03 -5.32 -2.77
C PRO A 345 -34.78 -5.21 -4.27
N LEU A 346 -34.41 -6.32 -4.91
CA LEU A 346 -34.42 -6.43 -6.37
C LEU A 346 -35.84 -6.06 -6.82
N SER A 347 -36.02 -4.82 -7.28
CA SER A 347 -37.20 -4.43 -8.02
C SER A 347 -37.18 -5.26 -9.30
N GLY A 348 -37.99 -6.32 -9.31
CA GLY A 348 -38.14 -7.25 -10.42
C GLY A 348 -38.90 -6.67 -11.61
#